data_AF-A0A809SIL7-F1
#
_entry.id   AF-A0A809SIL7-F1
#
_cell.length_a   1.000
_cell.length_b   1.000
_cell.length_c   1.000
_cell.angle_alpha   90.00
_cell.angle_beta   90.00
_cell.angle_gamma   90.00
#
_symmetry.space_group_name_H-M   'P 1'
#
loop_
_entity.id
_entity.type
_entity.pdbx_description
1 polymer ?
#
loop_
_entity_poly.entity_id
_entity_poly.type
_entity_poly.pdbx_seq_one_letter_code
_entity_poly.pdbx_strand_id
1 'polypeptide(L)'
;MAKLANDPDMAQFCADFLTSAREMKAGVKARSTQVNLPPVVIARNKSGLTQSQFAVLLGVSVRTLQGWEQGRIKPSGAANTLIRIAITHPEVLQAMA
;
A
#
# COMPACT_ATOMS: atom_id res chain seq x y z
N MET A 1 -9.31 -6.66 43.91
CA MET A 1 -9.62 -5.86 42.70
C MET A 1 -9.07 -4.42 42.83
N ALA A 2 -7.81 -4.23 43.26
CA ALA A 2 -7.24 -2.89 43.51
C ALA A 2 -5.73 -2.82 43.19
N LYS A 3 -5.31 -3.38 42.05
CA LYS A 3 -3.90 -3.30 41.58
C LYS A 3 -3.72 -2.73 40.16
N LEU A 4 -4.79 -2.38 39.44
CA LEU A 4 -4.66 -1.82 38.08
C LEU A 4 -4.59 -0.29 38.03
N ALA A 5 -4.92 0.43 39.11
CA ALA A 5 -5.01 1.90 39.06
C ALA A 5 -3.71 2.64 39.45
N ASN A 6 -2.67 1.92 39.91
CA ASN A 6 -1.44 2.53 40.41
C ASN A 6 -0.19 1.76 39.93
N ASP A 7 -0.28 1.17 38.74
CA ASP A 7 0.86 0.56 38.07
C ASP A 7 1.61 1.67 37.31
N PRO A 8 2.81 2.09 37.78
CA PRO A 8 3.57 3.17 37.17
C PRO A 8 3.95 2.84 35.71
N ASP A 9 4.08 1.56 35.37
CA ASP A 9 4.45 1.14 34.01
C ASP A 9 3.27 1.35 33.04
N MET A 10 2.03 1.11 33.49
CA MET A 10 0.83 1.36 32.69
C MET A 10 0.58 2.86 32.49
N ALA A 11 0.85 3.67 33.51
CA ALA A 11 0.75 5.12 33.41
C ALA A 11 1.78 5.68 32.41
N GLN A 12 3.02 5.17 32.46
CA GLN A 12 4.08 5.54 31.53
C GLN A 12 3.75 5.12 30.10
N PHE A 13 3.26 3.90 29.89
CA PHE A 13 2.86 3.43 28.56
C PHE A 13 1.78 4.31 27.92
N CYS A 14 0.75 4.70 28.68
CA CYS A 14 -0.30 5.58 28.18
C CYS A 14 0.25 6.96 27.80
N ALA A 15 1.18 7.51 28.61
CA ALA A 15 1.82 8.78 28.34
C ALA A 15 2.68 8.74 27.06
N ASP A 16 3.45 7.66 26.88
CA ASP A 16 4.28 7.45 25.70
C ASP A 16 3.42 7.30 24.45
N PHE A 17 2.34 6.51 24.53
CA PHE A 17 1.40 6.34 23.42
C PHE A 17 0.74 7.66 22.99
N LEU A 18 0.26 8.46 23.94
CA LEU A 18 -0.33 9.77 23.65
C LEU A 18 0.70 10.72 23.01
N THR A 19 1.96 10.64 23.45
CA THR A 19 3.05 11.42 22.87
C THR A 19 3.28 11.02 21.42
N SER A 20 3.44 9.72 21.14
CA SER A 20 3.61 9.22 19.77
C SER A 20 2.41 9.55 18.87
N ALA A 21 1.18 9.50 19.37
CA ALA A 21 -0.01 9.89 18.61
C ALA A 21 -0.02 11.39 18.24
N ARG A 22 0.41 12.26 19.16
CA ARG A 22 0.57 13.71 18.90
C ARG A 22 1.68 13.99 17.90
N GLU A 23 2.82 13.31 18.03
CA GLU A 23 3.93 13.41 17.08
C GLU A 23 3.51 12.97 15.68
N MET A 24 2.79 11.84 15.55
CA MET A 24 2.21 11.39 14.28
C MET A 24 1.26 12.42 13.68
N LYS A 25 0.36 13.00 14.50
CA LYS A 25 -0.56 14.05 14.03
C LYS A 25 0.17 15.33 13.61
N ALA A 26 1.24 15.70 14.29
CA ALA A 26 2.11 16.83 13.96
C ALA A 26 3.04 16.55 12.76
N GLY A 27 3.06 15.31 12.25
CA GLY A 27 3.93 14.91 11.15
C GLY A 27 5.40 14.75 11.54
N VAL A 28 5.72 14.71 12.84
CA VAL A 28 7.07 14.44 13.35
C VAL A 28 7.38 12.97 13.08
N LYS A 29 8.43 12.72 12.29
CA LYS A 29 8.84 11.37 11.88
C LYS A 29 10.29 11.13 12.27
N ALA A 30 10.55 10.11 13.09
CA ALA A 30 11.91 9.72 13.45
C ALA A 30 12.72 9.21 12.24
N ARG A 31 12.06 8.52 11.30
CA ARG A 31 12.65 8.02 10.06
C ARG A 31 11.63 8.07 8.93
N SER A 32 12.05 8.50 7.75
CA SER A 32 11.27 8.33 6.52
C SER A 32 11.93 7.25 5.67
N THR A 33 11.18 6.22 5.29
CA THR A 33 11.64 5.19 4.37
C THR A 33 11.01 5.46 3.01
N GLN A 34 11.83 5.83 2.02
CA GLN A 34 11.36 5.88 0.63
C GLN A 34 11.24 4.45 0.11
N VAL A 35 10.02 4.01 -0.17
CA VAL A 35 9.75 2.71 -0.76
C VAL A 35 9.63 2.88 -2.27
N ASN A 36 10.52 2.22 -3.02
CA ASN A 36 10.39 2.16 -4.47
C ASN A 36 9.28 1.17 -4.83
N LEU A 37 8.12 1.68 -5.26
CA LEU A 37 6.99 0.85 -5.63
C LEU A 37 7.15 0.31 -7.05
N PRO A 38 6.88 -0.99 -7.29
CA PRO A 38 6.84 -1.51 -8.65
C PRO A 38 5.82 -0.75 -9.51
N PRO A 39 6.10 -0.51 -10.81
CA PRO A 39 5.20 0.24 -11.70
C PRO A 39 3.77 -0.30 -11.73
N VAL A 40 3.60 -1.62 -11.60
CA VAL A 40 2.31 -2.29 -11.54
C VAL A 40 1.45 -1.86 -10.35
N VAL A 41 2.07 -1.61 -9.18
CA VAL A 41 1.36 -1.12 -7.98
C VAL A 41 0.86 0.30 -8.23
N ILE A 42 1.68 1.13 -8.87
CA ILE A 42 1.33 2.51 -9.23
C ILE A 42 0.15 2.50 -10.21
N ALA A 43 0.20 1.67 -11.25
CA ALA A 43 -0.87 1.52 -12.24
C ALA A 43 -2.21 1.12 -11.60
N ARG A 44 -2.20 0.09 -10.75
CA ARG A 44 -3.42 -0.37 -10.07
C ARG A 44 -3.98 0.69 -9.12
N ASN A 45 -3.12 1.32 -8.32
CA ASN A 45 -3.57 2.36 -7.39
C ASN A 45 -4.14 3.59 -8.12
N LYS A 46 -3.52 4.01 -9.23
CA LYS A 46 -4.03 5.11 -10.05
C LYS A 46 -5.37 4.81 -10.71
N SER A 47 -5.58 3.57 -11.14
CA SER A 47 -6.87 3.14 -11.71
C SER A 47 -7.96 2.97 -10.65
N GLY A 48 -7.62 2.95 -9.35
CA GLY A 48 -8.60 2.79 -8.27
C GLY A 48 -9.16 1.37 -8.14
N LEU A 49 -8.54 0.40 -8.81
CA LEU A 49 -9.03 -0.97 -8.89
C LEU A 49 -8.47 -1.86 -7.79
N THR A 50 -9.29 -2.83 -7.36
CA THR A 50 -8.82 -3.95 -6.53
C THR A 50 -7.84 -4.84 -7.30
N GLN A 51 -7.06 -5.66 -6.60
CA GLN A 51 -6.15 -6.63 -7.25
C GLN A 51 -6.91 -7.59 -8.18
N SER A 52 -8.11 -8.03 -7.79
CA SER A 52 -8.92 -8.92 -8.61
C SER A 52 -9.40 -8.26 -9.90
N GLN A 53 -9.99 -7.06 -9.82
CA GLN A 53 -10.45 -6.32 -11.00
C GLN A 53 -9.30 -6.03 -11.97
N PHE A 54 -8.17 -5.54 -11.44
CA PHE A 54 -7.01 -5.21 -12.27
C PHE A 54 -6.40 -6.45 -12.93
N ALA A 55 -6.34 -7.58 -12.21
CA ALA A 55 -5.87 -8.84 -12.77
C ALA A 55 -6.77 -9.35 -13.91
N VAL A 56 -8.09 -9.23 -13.76
CA VAL A 56 -9.07 -9.59 -14.81
C VAL A 56 -8.86 -8.74 -16.06
N LEU A 57 -8.73 -7.42 -15.93
CA LEU A 57 -8.51 -6.52 -17.07
C LEU A 57 -7.17 -6.77 -17.78
N LEU A 58 -6.14 -7.15 -17.05
CA LEU A 58 -4.85 -7.53 -17.63
C LEU A 58 -4.81 -8.98 -18.16
N GLY A 59 -5.89 -9.75 -17.99
CA GLY A 59 -5.98 -11.14 -18.45
C GLY A 59 -5.05 -12.09 -17.69
N VAL A 60 -4.80 -11.84 -16.40
CA VAL A 60 -3.88 -12.65 -15.59
C VAL A 60 -4.50 -13.14 -14.28
N SER A 61 -3.87 -14.19 -13.77
CA SER A 61 -3.70 -14.49 -12.34
C SER A 61 -3.81 -13.34 -11.33
N VAL A 62 -4.72 -13.36 -10.33
CA VAL A 62 -4.51 -12.54 -9.11
C VAL A 62 -3.17 -12.89 -8.46
N ARG A 63 -2.82 -14.19 -8.46
CA ARG A 63 -1.52 -14.64 -7.95
C ARG A 63 -0.36 -14.12 -8.79
N THR A 64 -0.52 -14.08 -10.11
CA THR A 64 0.47 -13.48 -11.02
C THR A 64 0.65 -11.99 -10.73
N LEU A 65 -0.45 -11.24 -10.60
CA LEU A 65 -0.42 -9.81 -10.25
C LEU A 65 0.29 -9.58 -8.91
N GLN A 66 -0.05 -10.35 -7.86
CA GLN A 66 0.62 -10.27 -6.56
C GLN A 66 2.12 -10.57 -6.65
N GLY A 67 2.51 -11.53 -7.49
CA GLY A 67 3.92 -11.82 -7.78
C GLY A 67 4.65 -10.62 -8.38
N TRP A 68 4.00 -9.87 -9.27
CA TRP A 68 4.54 -8.64 -9.85
C TRP A 68 4.61 -7.49 -8.83
N GLU A 69 3.54 -7.28 -8.07
CA GLU A 69 3.48 -6.22 -7.04
C GLU A 69 4.49 -6.43 -5.90
N GLN A 70 4.85 -7.68 -5.61
CA GLN A 70 5.86 -8.04 -4.61
C GLN A 70 7.27 -8.19 -5.21
N GLY A 71 7.42 -8.04 -6.53
CA GLY A 71 8.70 -8.18 -7.22
C GLY A 71 9.25 -9.61 -7.30
N ARG A 72 8.46 -10.63 -6.95
CA ARG A 72 8.86 -12.05 -7.04
C ARG A 72 8.95 -12.54 -8.49
N ILE A 73 8.14 -11.97 -9.37
CA ILE A 73 8.06 -12.30 -10.80
C ILE A 73 8.06 -11.00 -11.60
N LYS A 74 8.71 -10.99 -12.77
CA LYS A 74 8.66 -9.85 -13.69
C LYS A 74 7.51 -9.99 -14.70
N PRO A 75 6.77 -8.90 -15.02
CA PRO A 75 5.80 -8.92 -16.10
C PRO A 75 6.48 -9.17 -17.46
N SER A 76 5.73 -9.74 -18.41
CA SER A 76 6.18 -9.84 -19.80
C SER A 76 6.37 -8.46 -20.43
N GLY A 77 7.01 -8.40 -21.60
CA GLY A 77 7.18 -7.13 -22.35
C GLY A 77 5.84 -6.45 -22.66
N ALA A 78 4.86 -7.21 -23.16
CA ALA A 78 3.51 -6.72 -23.45
C ALA A 78 2.79 -6.25 -22.17
N ALA A 79 2.89 -7.01 -21.07
CA ALA A 79 2.30 -6.62 -19.80
C ALA A 79 2.92 -5.32 -19.26
N ASN A 80 4.24 -5.13 -19.40
CA ASN A 80 4.90 -3.87 -19.04
C ASN A 80 4.38 -2.68 -19.86
N THR A 81 4.11 -2.86 -21.15
CA THR A 81 3.50 -1.81 -21.99
C THR A 81 2.10 -1.46 -21.48
N LEU A 82 1.25 -2.45 -21.20
CA LEU A 82 -0.09 -2.21 -20.63
C LEU A 82 -0.03 -1.51 -19.26
N ILE A 83 0.92 -1.91 -18.40
CA ILE A 83 1.14 -1.26 -17.11
C ILE A 83 1.53 0.21 -17.31
N ARG A 84 2.40 0.55 -18.28
CA ARG A 84 2.74 1.95 -18.59
C ARG A 84 1.52 2.73 -19.08
N ILE A 85 0.73 2.14 -19.97
CA ILE A 85 -0.53 2.77 -20.43
C ILE A 85 -1.45 3.02 -19.24
N ALA A 86 -1.63 2.06 -18.33
CA ALA A 86 -2.44 2.22 -17.14
C ALA A 86 -1.91 3.30 -16.14
N ILE A 87 -0.61 3.62 -16.17
CA ILE A 87 -0.03 4.71 -15.37
C ILE A 87 -0.34 6.08 -16.00
N THR A 88 -0.28 6.17 -17.33
CA THR A 88 -0.47 7.41 -18.09
C THR A 88 -1.96 7.73 -18.30
N HIS A 89 -2.75 6.70 -18.57
CA HIS A 89 -4.17 6.75 -18.92
C HIS A 89 -5.00 5.80 -18.03
N PRO A 90 -5.06 6.04 -16.71
CA PRO A 90 -5.84 5.20 -15.80
C PRO A 90 -7.33 5.16 -16.12
N GLU A 91 -7.86 6.22 -16.77
CA GLU A 91 -9.26 6.35 -17.19
C GLU A 91 -9.69 5.23 -18.14
N VAL A 92 -8.77 4.70 -18.95
CA VAL A 92 -9.07 3.59 -19.87
C VAL A 92 -9.47 2.35 -19.10
N LEU A 93 -8.78 2.04 -18.00
CA LEU A 93 -9.12 0.89 -17.17
C LEU A 93 -10.35 1.14 -16.31
N GLN A 94 -10.54 2.38 -15.83
CA GLN A 94 -11.74 2.76 -15.08
C GLN A 94 -13.02 2.60 -15.91
N ALA A 95 -12.95 2.91 -17.21
CA ALA A 95 -14.07 2.74 -18.13
C ALA A 95 -14.40 1.27 -18.46
N MET A 96 -13.48 0.34 -18.19
CA MET A 96 -13.64 -1.09 -18.45
C MET A 96 -13.99 -1.92 -17.20
N ALA A 97 -13.96 -1.29 -16.01
CA ALA A 97 -14.04 -1.95 -14.71
C ALA A 97 -15.47 -2.23 -14.24
#